data_AF-A0A8D8TQ71-F1
#
_entry.id   AF-A0A8D8TQ71-F1
#
_cell.length_a   1.000
_cell.length_b   1.000
_cell.length_c   1.000
_cell.angle_alpha   90.00
_cell.angle_beta   90.00
_cell.angle_gamma   90.00
#
_symmetry.space_group_name_H-M   'P 1'
#
loop_
_entity.id
_entity.type
_entity.pdbx_description
1 polymer ?
#
loop_
_entity_poly.entity_id
_entity_poly.type
_entity_poly.pdbx_seq_one_letter_code
_entity_poly.pdbx_strand_id
1 'polypeptide(L)'
;MYHVHKINKKLRRLIFIFRRIKLLNNDKITKMLYYSFAQSILQYGIISWGYAYKTTIKSLCRAQNILLRIIMNKDNLYHSDLLYDEYQVLNIRYLYLYRVLYFINKNHIFYSIPRINSNTRQNGDAVLYICNLNIVQHSTLALEPKLINILPNELTNVNPFNKLILKLRFQEFIKTQFCRENISKLICID
;
A
#
# COMPACT_ATOMS: atom_id res chain seq x y z
N MET A 1 -11.89 13.85 3.37
CA MET A 1 -10.74 14.27 2.52
C MET A 1 -9.73 15.22 3.18
N TYR A 2 -10.09 16.00 4.21
CA TYR A 2 -9.19 16.95 4.87
C TYR A 2 -7.89 16.34 5.43
N HIS A 3 -7.95 15.10 5.94
CA HIS A 3 -6.79 14.39 6.48
C HIS A 3 -5.70 14.12 5.42
N VAL A 4 -6.10 13.60 4.25
CA VAL A 4 -5.20 13.32 3.12
C VAL A 4 -4.48 14.59 2.66
N HIS A 5 -5.20 15.72 2.63
CA HIS A 5 -4.61 17.01 2.29
C HIS A 5 -3.52 17.44 3.31
N LYS A 6 -3.77 17.26 4.61
CA LYS A 6 -2.77 17.52 5.66
C LYS A 6 -1.53 16.63 5.50
N ILE A 7 -1.70 15.34 5.23
CA ILE A 7 -0.61 14.41 4.96
C ILE A 7 0.19 14.88 3.74
N ASN A 8 -0.50 15.23 2.65
CA ASN A 8 0.14 15.72 1.43
C ASN A 8 0.95 17.00 1.68
N LYS A 9 0.43 17.95 2.46
CA LYS A 9 1.16 19.16 2.85
C LYS A 9 2.44 18.83 3.64
N LYS A 10 2.38 17.88 4.57
CA LYS A 10 3.56 17.41 5.31
C LYS A 10 4.57 16.73 4.39
N LEU A 11 4.13 15.85 3.50
CA LEU A 11 4.98 15.16 2.54
C LEU A 11 5.66 16.15 1.57
N ARG A 12 4.93 17.17 1.10
CA ARG A 12 5.49 18.22 0.24
C ARG A 12 6.54 19.08 0.94
N ARG A 13 6.44 19.30 2.25
CA ARG A 13 7.50 19.98 3.00
C ARG A 13 8.80 19.16 3.02
N LEU A 14 8.69 17.83 3.10
CA LEU A 14 9.86 16.96 3.05
C LEU A 14 10.64 17.12 1.73
N ILE A 15 9.97 17.38 0.60
CA ILE A 15 10.64 17.59 -0.70
C ILE A 15 11.74 18.65 -0.59
N PHE A 16 11.47 19.79 0.06
CA PHE A 16 12.46 20.86 0.24
C PHE A 16 13.61 20.44 1.17
N ILE A 17 13.29 19.68 2.22
CA ILE A 17 14.28 19.16 3.17
C ILE A 17 15.21 18.16 2.46
N PHE A 18 14.66 17.21 1.71
CA PHE A 18 15.44 16.22 0.97
C PHE A 18 16.33 16.83 -0.11
N ARG A 19 15.92 17.94 -0.74
CA ARG A 19 16.81 18.69 -1.65
C ARG A 19 18.08 19.19 -0.96
N ARG A 20 17.97 19.65 0.28
CA ARG A 20 19.13 20.10 1.07
C ARG A 20 19.96 18.93 1.56
N ILE A 21 19.31 17.89 2.07
CA ILE A 21 19.99 16.69 2.59
C ILE A 21 20.74 15.96 1.47
N LYS A 22 20.21 15.95 0.25
CA LYS A 22 20.87 15.30 -0.88
C LYS A 22 22.26 15.88 -1.18
N LEU A 23 22.50 17.16 -0.87
CA LEU A 23 23.83 17.80 -1.03
C LEU A 23 24.92 17.11 -0.19
N LEU A 24 24.55 16.36 0.84
CA LEU A 24 25.49 15.60 1.68
C LEU A 24 26.02 14.33 0.98
N ASN A 25 25.49 13.97 -0.20
CA ASN A 25 25.90 12.83 -1.04
C ASN A 25 26.03 11.48 -0.31
N ASN A 26 25.27 11.28 0.78
CA ASN A 26 25.24 10.02 1.51
C ASN A 26 23.91 9.30 1.31
N ASP A 27 23.92 8.28 0.45
CA ASP A 27 22.72 7.54 0.09
C ASP A 27 22.17 6.70 1.24
N LYS A 28 23.04 6.18 2.14
CA LYS A 28 22.61 5.41 3.31
C LYS A 28 21.81 6.29 4.28
N ILE A 29 22.32 7.48 4.59
CA ILE A 29 21.63 8.45 5.45
C ILE A 29 20.32 8.90 4.80
N THR A 30 20.35 9.22 3.51
CA THR A 30 19.15 9.67 2.79
C THR A 30 18.06 8.58 2.78
N LYS A 31 18.46 7.30 2.61
CA LYS A 31 17.55 6.14 2.69
C LYS A 31 16.97 5.95 4.09
N MET A 32 17.78 6.06 5.13
CA MET A 32 17.31 6.03 6.51
C MET A 32 16.27 7.12 6.78
N LEU A 33 16.56 8.36 6.34
CA LEU A 33 15.67 9.51 6.50
C LEU A 33 14.36 9.36 5.73
N TYR A 34 14.40 8.75 4.53
CA TYR A 34 13.18 8.46 3.79
C TYR A 34 12.26 7.54 4.59
N TYR A 35 12.80 6.45 5.12
CA TYR A 35 12.02 5.49 5.89
C TYR A 35 11.55 6.06 7.24
N SER A 36 12.33 6.94 7.88
CA SER A 36 11.93 7.54 9.15
C SER A 36 10.88 8.65 8.99
N PHE A 37 10.96 9.48 7.94
CA PHE A 37 10.07 10.62 7.75
C PHE A 37 8.99 10.41 6.69
N ALA A 38 9.36 10.14 5.45
CA ALA A 38 8.39 10.06 4.35
C ALA A 38 7.49 8.83 4.51
N GLN A 39 8.09 7.67 4.75
CA GLN A 39 7.36 6.42 4.90
C GLN A 39 6.49 6.41 6.17
N SER A 40 6.95 6.99 7.28
CA SER A 40 6.16 7.05 8.52
C SER A 40 4.91 7.91 8.36
N ILE A 41 5.03 9.08 7.71
CA ILE A 41 3.90 9.96 7.38
C ILE A 41 2.90 9.26 6.46
N LEU A 42 3.39 8.54 5.44
CA LEU A 42 2.54 7.78 4.52
C LEU A 42 1.88 6.57 5.18
N GLN A 43 2.50 5.96 6.19
CA GLN A 43 1.91 4.83 6.89
C GLN A 43 0.94 5.24 7.99
N TYR A 44 1.02 6.48 8.49
CA TYR A 44 0.17 6.97 9.55
C TYR A 44 -1.30 6.95 9.12
N GLY A 45 -2.12 6.12 9.78
CA GLY A 45 -3.55 6.02 9.50
C GLY A 45 -3.89 5.47 8.12
N ILE A 46 -2.94 4.88 7.39
CA ILE A 46 -3.16 4.43 6.00
C ILE A 46 -4.29 3.41 5.86
N ILE A 47 -4.58 2.62 6.90
CA ILE A 47 -5.72 1.71 6.91
C ILE A 47 -7.04 2.48 6.74
N SER A 48 -7.15 3.68 7.33
CA SER A 48 -8.37 4.48 7.31
C SER A 48 -8.53 5.33 6.04
N TRP A 49 -7.44 5.86 5.47
CA TRP A 49 -7.51 6.75 4.29
C TRP A 49 -6.96 6.16 3.00
N GLY A 50 -6.32 4.99 3.04
CA GLY A 50 -5.68 4.36 1.88
C GLY A 50 -6.65 3.92 0.79
N TYR A 51 -7.93 3.81 1.12
CA TYR A 51 -9.02 3.56 0.17
C TYR A 51 -9.64 4.84 -0.43
N ALA A 52 -9.11 6.03 -0.12
CA ALA A 52 -9.65 7.27 -0.66
C ALA A 52 -9.65 7.27 -2.21
N TYR A 53 -10.55 8.08 -2.80
CA TYR A 53 -10.69 8.16 -4.26
C TYR A 53 -9.36 8.39 -4.99
N LYS A 54 -9.24 7.80 -6.19
CA LYS A 54 -8.03 7.86 -7.04
C LYS A 54 -7.48 9.28 -7.18
N THR A 55 -8.36 10.28 -7.32
CA THR A 55 -8.01 11.70 -7.45
C THR A 55 -7.23 12.21 -6.24
N THR A 56 -7.64 11.85 -5.03
CA THR A 56 -6.98 12.27 -3.79
C THR A 56 -5.62 11.60 -3.61
N ILE A 57 -5.54 10.28 -3.84
CA ILE A 57 -4.31 9.49 -3.72
C ILE A 57 -3.29 9.90 -4.78
N LYS A 58 -3.73 10.26 -5.99
CA LYS A 58 -2.85 10.73 -7.08
C LYS A 58 -1.97 11.90 -6.65
N SER A 59 -2.50 12.80 -5.83
CA SER A 59 -1.73 13.94 -5.31
C SER A 59 -0.58 13.52 -4.38
N LEU A 60 -0.80 12.49 -3.55
CA LEU A 60 0.22 11.90 -2.68
C LEU A 60 1.24 11.09 -3.47
N CYS A 61 0.81 10.26 -4.44
CA CYS A 61 1.70 9.48 -5.29
C CYS A 61 2.66 10.42 -6.04
N ARG A 62 2.16 11.53 -6.59
CA ARG A 62 3.00 12.56 -7.23
C ARG A 62 4.05 13.12 -6.25
N ALA A 63 3.65 13.44 -5.03
CA ALA A 63 4.59 13.95 -4.01
C ALA A 63 5.66 12.90 -3.64
N GLN A 64 5.27 11.61 -3.51
CA GLN A 64 6.21 10.51 -3.28
C GLN A 64 7.19 10.35 -4.45
N ASN A 65 6.70 10.39 -5.70
CA ASN A 65 7.54 10.27 -6.90
C ASN A 65 8.55 11.41 -7.00
N ILE A 66 8.13 12.64 -6.76
CA ILE A 66 9.04 13.80 -6.75
C ILE A 66 10.13 13.61 -5.69
N LEU A 67 9.75 13.15 -4.50
CA LEU A 67 10.68 12.93 -3.40
C LEU A 67 11.70 11.84 -3.76
N LEU A 68 11.27 10.73 -4.36
CA LEU A 68 12.16 9.66 -4.83
C LEU A 68 13.09 10.14 -5.94
N ARG A 69 12.59 10.92 -6.92
CA ARG A 69 13.43 11.50 -7.99
C ARG A 69 14.54 12.39 -7.45
N ILE A 70 14.24 13.22 -6.45
CA ILE A 70 15.24 14.08 -5.79
C ILE A 70 16.30 13.24 -5.09
N ILE A 71 15.88 12.20 -4.36
CA ILE A 71 16.81 11.33 -3.63
C ILE A 71 17.74 10.59 -4.60
N MET A 72 17.20 10.11 -5.71
CA MET A 72 17.91 9.31 -6.70
C MET A 72 18.59 10.14 -7.79
N ASN A 73 18.43 11.47 -7.77
CA ASN A 73 18.90 12.39 -8.81
C ASN A 73 18.45 11.99 -10.23
N LYS A 74 17.16 11.66 -10.38
CA LYS A 74 16.54 11.26 -11.67
C LYS A 74 15.71 12.40 -12.24
N ASP A 75 15.58 12.39 -13.56
CA ASP A 75 14.81 13.41 -14.29
C ASP A 75 13.31 13.39 -13.98
N ASN A 76 12.67 14.52 -14.26
CA ASN A 76 11.22 14.68 -14.12
C ASN A 76 10.40 13.80 -15.09
N LEU A 77 11.02 13.27 -16.15
CA LEU A 77 10.37 12.36 -17.11
C LEU A 77 10.61 10.88 -16.79
N TYR A 78 11.48 10.58 -15.81
CA TYR A 78 11.84 9.21 -15.48
C TYR A 78 10.63 8.40 -14.99
N HIS A 79 10.51 7.16 -15.48
CA HIS A 79 9.36 6.29 -15.21
C HIS A 79 9.18 6.01 -13.72
N SER A 80 7.95 6.18 -13.23
CA SER A 80 7.67 6.09 -11.78
C SER A 80 7.82 4.67 -11.25
N ASP A 81 7.46 3.65 -12.03
CA ASP A 81 7.54 2.25 -11.61
C ASP A 81 9.00 1.82 -11.36
N LEU A 82 9.91 2.25 -12.24
CA LEU A 82 11.34 1.99 -12.09
C LEU A 82 11.92 2.63 -10.82
N LEU A 83 11.43 3.81 -10.40
CA LEU A 83 11.88 4.46 -9.15
C LEU A 83 11.58 3.59 -7.93
N TYR A 84 10.39 2.99 -7.90
CA TYR A 84 9.94 2.17 -6.79
C TYR A 84 10.75 0.87 -6.70
N ASP A 85 11.06 0.27 -7.85
CA ASP A 85 11.85 -0.94 -7.93
C ASP A 85 13.33 -0.70 -7.56
N GLU A 86 13.97 0.32 -8.14
CA GLU A 86 15.37 0.68 -7.85
C GLU A 86 15.55 1.05 -6.36
N TYR A 87 14.63 1.83 -5.79
CA TYR A 87 14.72 2.28 -4.40
C TYR A 87 14.17 1.26 -3.37
N GLN A 88 13.55 0.18 -3.85
CA GLN A 88 12.92 -0.89 -3.07
C GLN A 88 11.79 -0.39 -2.15
N VAL A 89 10.99 0.55 -2.64
CA VAL A 89 9.87 1.16 -1.91
C VAL A 89 8.55 0.85 -2.57
N LEU A 90 7.54 0.57 -1.75
CA LEU A 90 6.17 0.36 -2.21
C LEU A 90 5.52 1.70 -2.57
N ASN A 91 4.87 1.76 -3.74
CA ASN A 91 3.89 2.81 -4.05
C ASN A 91 2.79 2.81 -2.98
N ILE A 92 2.19 3.97 -2.70
CA ILE A 92 1.13 4.19 -1.69
C ILE A 92 0.03 3.13 -1.75
N ARG A 93 -0.39 2.73 -2.96
CA ARG A 93 -1.42 1.71 -3.13
C ARG A 93 -0.97 0.33 -2.64
N TYR A 94 0.21 -0.10 -3.08
CA TYR A 94 0.80 -1.36 -2.60
C TYR A 94 1.13 -1.29 -1.11
N LEU A 95 1.53 -0.12 -0.62
CA LEU A 95 1.77 0.12 0.80
C LEU A 95 0.48 -0.02 1.61
N TYR A 96 -0.65 0.47 1.10
CA TYR A 96 -1.96 0.29 1.71
C TYR A 96 -2.35 -1.19 1.75
N LEU A 97 -2.29 -1.90 0.62
CA LEU A 97 -2.60 -3.33 0.54
C LEU A 97 -1.74 -4.16 1.51
N TYR A 98 -0.43 -3.90 1.54
CA TYR A 98 0.48 -4.51 2.50
C TYR A 98 0.05 -4.26 3.96
N ARG A 99 -0.40 -3.05 4.27
CA ARG A 99 -0.84 -2.68 5.62
C ARG A 99 -2.18 -3.31 5.99
N VAL A 100 -3.09 -3.48 5.04
CA VAL A 100 -4.33 -4.23 5.21
C VAL A 100 -4.02 -5.71 5.45
N LEU A 101 -3.17 -6.32 4.62
CA LEU A 101 -2.73 -7.71 4.81
C LEU A 101 -2.07 -7.93 6.18
N TYR A 102 -1.20 -7.03 6.59
CA TYR A 102 -0.59 -7.10 7.93
C TYR A 102 -1.63 -6.99 9.06
N PHE A 103 -2.62 -6.12 8.89
CA PHE A 103 -3.71 -5.96 9.85
C PHE A 103 -4.56 -7.23 9.94
N ILE A 104 -4.92 -7.81 8.80
CA ILE A 104 -5.61 -9.10 8.68
C ILE A 104 -4.82 -10.20 9.41
N ASN A 105 -3.55 -10.41 9.07
CA ASN A 105 -2.73 -11.46 9.71
C ASN A 105 -2.61 -11.27 11.22
N LYS A 106 -2.47 -10.02 11.68
CA LYS A 106 -2.40 -9.71 13.11
C LYS A 106 -3.72 -9.99 13.83
N ASN A 107 -4.85 -9.73 13.19
CA ASN A 107 -6.16 -9.82 13.81
C ASN A 107 -6.92 -11.11 13.48
N HIS A 108 -6.38 -11.98 12.63
CA HIS A 108 -6.94 -13.30 12.33
C HIS A 108 -7.13 -14.18 13.58
N ILE A 109 -6.38 -13.90 14.65
CA ILE A 109 -6.54 -14.54 15.96
C ILE A 109 -7.85 -14.10 16.65
N PHE A 110 -8.32 -12.88 16.40
CA PHE A 110 -9.46 -12.28 17.10
C PHE A 110 -10.79 -12.45 16.36
N TYR A 111 -10.78 -12.53 15.01
CA TYR A 111 -12.00 -12.72 14.22
C TYR A 111 -11.74 -13.61 13.01
N SER A 112 -12.51 -14.69 12.89
CA SER A 112 -12.54 -15.56 11.71
C SER A 112 -13.41 -14.93 10.64
N ILE A 113 -12.88 -14.88 9.42
CA ILE A 113 -13.65 -14.41 8.26
C ILE A 113 -14.50 -15.59 7.78
N PRO A 114 -15.84 -15.44 7.71
CA PRO A 114 -16.71 -16.53 7.29
C PRO A 114 -16.35 -16.94 5.86
N ARG A 115 -16.35 -18.25 5.61
CA ARG A 115 -16.07 -18.83 4.29
C ARG A 115 -17.34 -19.44 3.72
N ILE A 116 -17.47 -19.35 2.40
CA ILE A 116 -18.57 -19.98 1.67
C ILE A 116 -18.40 -21.50 1.78
N ASN A 117 -19.41 -22.17 2.29
CA ASN A 117 -19.51 -23.62 2.35
C ASN A 117 -20.65 -24.06 1.43
N SER A 118 -20.35 -24.27 0.15
CA SER A 118 -21.33 -24.67 -0.86
C SER A 118 -20.66 -25.46 -1.97
N ASN A 119 -21.41 -26.28 -2.71
CA ASN A 119 -20.88 -27.06 -3.85
C ASN A 119 -20.67 -26.19 -5.11
N THR A 120 -20.37 -24.90 -4.95
CA THR A 120 -20.13 -23.97 -6.06
C THR A 120 -18.63 -23.80 -6.28
N ARG A 121 -18.26 -23.17 -7.40
CA ARG A 121 -16.85 -22.83 -7.69
C ARG A 121 -16.22 -21.90 -6.65
N GLN A 122 -17.02 -21.22 -5.83
CA GLN A 122 -16.59 -20.28 -4.79
C GLN A 122 -16.43 -20.96 -3.41
N ASN A 123 -16.47 -22.30 -3.36
CA ASN A 123 -16.31 -23.02 -2.11
C ASN A 123 -14.94 -22.70 -1.46
N GLY A 124 -14.95 -22.31 -0.19
CA GLY A 124 -13.74 -21.93 0.53
C GLY A 124 -13.33 -20.47 0.40
N ASP A 125 -13.95 -19.68 -0.48
CA ASP A 125 -13.73 -18.24 -0.57
C ASP A 125 -14.29 -17.52 0.67
N ALA A 126 -13.64 -16.44 1.08
CA ALA A 126 -14.16 -15.52 2.08
C ALA A 126 -15.45 -14.86 1.61
N VAL A 127 -16.45 -14.84 2.49
CA VAL A 127 -17.75 -14.20 2.23
C VAL A 127 -17.54 -12.70 2.08
N LEU A 128 -18.00 -12.15 0.96
CA LEU A 128 -17.91 -10.72 0.69
C LEU A 128 -19.00 -9.95 1.44
N TYR A 129 -18.63 -8.79 1.97
CA TYR A 129 -19.59 -7.86 2.56
C TYR A 129 -20.34 -7.11 1.44
N ILE A 130 -21.65 -7.31 1.32
CA ILE A 130 -22.49 -6.67 0.31
C ILE A 130 -23.22 -5.50 0.97
N CYS A 131 -22.91 -4.28 0.53
CA CYS A 131 -23.60 -3.08 0.96
C CYS A 131 -23.61 -2.05 -0.17
N ASN A 132 -24.63 -1.20 -0.25
CA ASN A 132 -24.72 -0.16 -1.28
C ASN A 132 -24.02 1.14 -0.87
N LEU A 133 -23.74 1.31 0.42
CA LEU A 133 -23.18 2.54 0.93
C LEU A 133 -21.68 2.63 0.61
N ASN A 134 -21.31 3.62 -0.22
CA ASN A 134 -19.92 3.83 -0.64
C ASN A 134 -18.96 3.86 0.54
N ILE A 135 -19.28 4.51 1.66
CA ILE A 135 -18.34 4.58 2.79
C ILE A 135 -17.98 3.19 3.36
N VAL A 136 -18.91 2.24 3.33
CA VAL A 136 -18.71 0.89 3.85
C VAL A 136 -18.05 0.00 2.81
N GLN A 137 -18.45 0.11 1.54
CA GLN A 137 -17.71 -0.50 0.44
C GLN A 137 -16.26 -0.02 0.39
N HIS A 138 -16.03 1.22 0.82
CA HIS A 138 -14.74 1.89 0.91
C HIS A 138 -14.04 1.72 2.27
N SER A 139 -14.52 0.80 3.10
CA SER A 139 -13.92 0.47 4.39
C SER A 139 -12.99 -0.73 4.29
N THR A 140 -12.06 -0.83 5.25
CA THR A 140 -11.18 -2.00 5.39
C THR A 140 -11.99 -3.29 5.50
N LEU A 141 -13.10 -3.28 6.23
CA LEU A 141 -13.96 -4.46 6.46
C LEU A 141 -14.48 -5.07 5.16
N ALA A 142 -14.85 -4.24 4.18
CA ALA A 142 -15.32 -4.71 2.89
C ALA A 142 -14.17 -5.16 1.95
N LEU A 143 -12.96 -4.62 2.18
CA LEU A 143 -11.78 -4.95 1.37
C LEU A 143 -11.11 -6.25 1.82
N GLU A 144 -11.07 -6.51 3.12
CA GLU A 144 -10.42 -7.69 3.72
C GLU A 144 -10.81 -9.01 3.03
N PRO A 145 -12.10 -9.39 2.91
CA PRO A 145 -12.49 -10.64 2.27
C PRO A 145 -12.17 -10.67 0.77
N LYS A 146 -12.28 -9.53 0.07
CA LYS A 146 -11.90 -9.42 -1.36
C LYS A 146 -10.41 -9.68 -1.55
N LEU A 147 -9.61 -9.13 -0.65
CA LEU A 147 -8.15 -9.19 -0.69
C LEU A 147 -7.67 -10.62 -0.39
N ILE A 148 -8.28 -11.30 0.57
CA ILE A 148 -7.97 -12.71 0.89
C ILE A 148 -8.28 -13.64 -0.28
N ASN A 149 -9.41 -13.45 -0.97
CA ASN A 149 -9.78 -14.31 -2.10
C ASN A 149 -8.83 -14.17 -3.29
N ILE A 150 -8.17 -13.01 -3.43
CA ILE A 150 -7.24 -12.74 -4.53
C ILE A 150 -5.81 -13.10 -4.17
N LEU A 151 -5.45 -13.01 -2.89
CA LEU A 151 -4.10 -13.32 -2.43
C LEU A 151 -3.92 -14.83 -2.26
N PRO A 152 -2.74 -15.35 -2.61
CA PRO A 152 -2.41 -16.74 -2.35
C PRO A 152 -2.35 -17.03 -0.84
N ASN A 153 -2.67 -18.27 -0.49
CA ASN A 153 -2.68 -18.75 0.89
C ASN A 153 -1.32 -18.60 1.59
N GLU A 154 -0.21 -18.57 0.84
CA GLU A 154 1.13 -18.36 1.39
C GLU A 154 1.34 -16.98 2.03
N LEU A 155 0.53 -15.97 1.65
CA LEU A 155 0.57 -14.62 2.20
C LEU A 155 -0.39 -14.43 3.38
N THR A 156 -1.50 -15.17 3.39
CA THR A 156 -2.51 -15.10 4.45
C THR A 156 -2.09 -15.91 5.68
N ASN A 157 -1.38 -17.03 5.49
CA ASN A 157 -0.98 -17.92 6.58
C ASN A 157 0.42 -17.61 7.15
N VAL A 158 0.88 -16.37 7.03
CA VAL A 158 2.17 -15.95 7.60
C VAL A 158 1.99 -15.59 9.07
N ASN A 159 2.87 -16.13 9.93
CA ASN A 159 2.92 -15.75 11.34
C ASN A 159 2.94 -14.21 11.48
N PRO A 160 1.99 -13.61 12.24
CA PRO A 160 1.81 -12.16 12.29
C PRO A 160 3.01 -11.40 12.87
N PHE A 161 3.85 -12.10 13.63
CA PHE A 161 5.07 -11.55 14.23
C PHE A 161 6.20 -11.35 13.20
N ASN A 162 6.16 -12.03 12.05
CA ASN A 162 7.20 -11.96 11.03
C ASN A 162 6.90 -10.89 9.96
N LYS A 163 6.79 -9.63 10.40
CA LYS A 163 6.53 -8.46 9.54
C LYS A 163 7.49 -8.35 8.35
N LEU A 164 8.76 -8.72 8.54
CA LEU A 164 9.78 -8.62 7.49
C LEU A 164 9.56 -9.66 6.38
N ILE A 165 9.26 -10.89 6.75
CA ILE A 165 8.97 -11.99 5.81
C ILE A 165 7.72 -11.66 5.00
N LEU A 166 6.66 -11.16 5.65
CA LEU A 166 5.44 -10.75 4.97
C LEU A 166 5.73 -9.67 3.93
N LYS A 167 6.58 -8.69 4.27
CA LYS A 167 6.95 -7.62 3.35
C LYS A 167 7.70 -8.16 2.13
N LEU A 168 8.65 -9.07 2.32
CA LEU A 168 9.43 -9.65 1.23
C LEU A 168 8.56 -10.47 0.28
N ARG A 169 7.76 -11.39 0.83
CA ARG A 169 6.82 -12.21 0.02
C ARG A 169 5.83 -11.35 -0.74
N PHE A 170 5.32 -10.28 -0.12
CA PHE A 170 4.42 -9.35 -0.79
C PHE A 170 5.12 -8.59 -1.94
N GLN A 171 6.38 -8.23 -1.78
CA GLN A 171 7.18 -7.60 -2.85
C GLN A 171 7.44 -8.55 -4.02
N GLU A 172 7.71 -9.84 -3.74
CA GLU A 172 7.84 -10.88 -4.76
C GLU A 172 6.54 -11.07 -5.52
N PHE A 173 5.42 -11.15 -4.80
CA PHE A 173 4.09 -11.30 -5.36
C PHE A 173 3.74 -10.16 -6.34
N ILE A 174 4.00 -8.90 -5.98
CA ILE A 174 3.72 -7.73 -6.85
C ILE A 174 4.44 -7.82 -8.20
N LYS A 175 5.62 -8.44 -8.26
CA LYS A 175 6.40 -8.54 -9.51
C LYS A 175 5.77 -9.50 -10.52
N THR A 176 4.84 -10.36 -10.10
CA THR A 176 4.16 -11.31 -10.99
C THR A 176 3.12 -10.61 -11.86
N GLN A 177 3.06 -10.95 -13.16
CA GLN A 177 2.18 -10.31 -14.13
C GLN A 177 0.69 -10.49 -13.79
N PHE A 178 0.32 -11.64 -13.24
CA PHE A 178 -1.02 -11.99 -12.76
C PHE A 178 -1.56 -11.01 -11.70
N CYS A 179 -0.68 -10.42 -10.88
CA CYS A 179 -1.09 -9.48 -9.84
C CYS A 179 -1.53 -8.13 -10.38
N ARG A 180 -0.89 -7.63 -11.44
CA ARG A 180 -1.14 -6.27 -11.95
C ARG A 180 -2.58 -6.12 -12.41
N GLU A 181 -3.14 -7.14 -13.05
CA GLU A 181 -4.52 -7.13 -13.53
C GLU A 181 -5.55 -7.24 -12.40
N ASN A 182 -5.36 -8.18 -11.46
CA ASN A 182 -6.32 -8.40 -10.37
C ASN A 182 -6.29 -7.29 -9.31
N ILE A 183 -5.10 -6.79 -8.96
CA ILE A 183 -4.95 -5.66 -8.03
C ILE A 183 -5.45 -4.36 -8.67
N SER A 184 -5.31 -4.19 -9.99
CA SER A 184 -5.91 -3.03 -10.67
C SER A 184 -7.43 -3.01 -10.51
N LYS A 185 -8.12 -4.15 -10.59
CA LYS A 185 -9.57 -4.25 -10.35
C LYS A 185 -9.96 -3.94 -8.90
N LEU A 186 -9.11 -4.27 -7.93
CA LEU A 186 -9.34 -3.96 -6.51
C LEU A 186 -9.18 -2.48 -6.17
N ILE A 187 -8.19 -1.84 -6.80
CA ILE A 187 -7.82 -0.44 -6.58
C ILE A 187 -8.66 0.50 -7.47
N CYS A 188 -9.14 -0.01 -8.59
CA CYS A 188 -10.02 0.67 -9.51
C CYS A 188 -11.48 0.32 -9.27
N ILE A 189 -11.98 0.74 -8.11
CA ILE A 189 -13.40 1.08 -8.03
C ILE A 189 -13.48 2.53 -8.52
N ASP A 190 -14.25 2.69 -9.59
CA ASP A 190 -14.27 3.87 -10.46
C ASP A 190 -14.75 5.14 -9.79
#